data_AF-R5MEH8-F1
#
_entry.id   AF-R5MEH8-F1
#
_cell.length_a   1.000
_cell.length_b   1.000
_cell.length_c   1.000
_cell.angle_alpha   90.00
_cell.angle_beta   90.00
_cell.angle_gamma   90.00
#
_symmetry.space_group_name_H-M   'P 1'
#
loop_
_entity.id
_entity.type
_entity.pdbx_description
1 polymer ?
#
loop_
_entity_poly.entity_id
_entity_poly.type
_entity_poly.pdbx_seq_one_letter_code
_entity_poly.pdbx_strand_id
1 'polypeptide(L)'
;MDIFISIGFDTAIKKYVLFTEKNHHDLATDYLVYVMMMLIFIYGKADIMNPYLARHKNGAANLLHNLTKYGLSEEKVNKFFNDLNNYLERDNYNKVYNLYKNPYFLIILEDLIDMFYLKTLCVDVSKEEMKKFKNLLYSSKNSNSACRKLNELYNTNPDGALVYYSNIFSRKDYALMMIPKKDKILDMSVYKLFNLSETDIVKVNNATLEEINNGIYNYFHINPIGIRAYDKLMAKVNKLSNTKYRLADNSGSINLIMFASFFGFVIILGITIGLMLV
;
A
#
# COMPACT_ATOMS: atom_id res chain seq x y z
N MET A 1 3.86 -11.48 -37.94
CA MET A 1 3.93 -12.19 -36.64
C MET A 1 2.65 -11.84 -35.91
N ASP A 2 1.76 -12.79 -35.64
CA ASP A 2 0.49 -12.49 -34.98
C ASP A 2 0.73 -12.20 -33.50
N ILE A 3 0.64 -10.92 -33.14
CA ILE A 3 0.71 -10.42 -31.76
C ILE A 3 -0.72 -10.47 -31.20
N PHE A 4 -0.91 -11.08 -30.03
CA PHE A 4 -2.24 -11.20 -29.44
C PHE A 4 -2.77 -9.90 -28.83
N ILE A 5 -2.05 -9.35 -27.84
CA ILE A 5 -2.40 -8.11 -27.11
C ILE A 5 -1.24 -7.15 -27.17
N SER A 6 -0.10 -7.61 -26.67
CA SER A 6 1.16 -6.91 -26.65
C SER A 6 2.29 -7.90 -26.85
N ILE A 7 3.45 -7.41 -27.29
CA ILE A 7 4.62 -8.27 -27.53
C ILE A 7 5.06 -8.92 -26.21
N GLY A 8 5.07 -8.15 -25.12
CA GLY A 8 5.42 -8.64 -23.78
C GLY A 8 4.47 -9.74 -23.31
N PHE A 9 3.16 -9.53 -23.43
CA PHE A 9 2.17 -10.51 -22.97
C PHE A 9 2.13 -11.77 -23.84
N ASP A 10 2.19 -11.63 -25.17
CA ASP A 10 2.26 -12.77 -26.09
C ASP A 10 3.54 -13.60 -25.86
N THR A 11 4.67 -12.94 -25.60
CA THR A 11 5.92 -13.62 -25.22
C THR A 11 5.77 -14.38 -23.90
N ALA A 12 5.14 -13.77 -22.90
CA ALA A 12 4.94 -14.41 -21.59
C ALA A 12 4.07 -15.67 -21.70
N ILE A 13 2.94 -15.61 -22.42
CA ILE A 13 2.09 -16.78 -22.65
C ILE A 13 2.84 -17.86 -23.41
N LYS A 14 3.57 -17.51 -24.49
CA LYS A 14 4.34 -18.48 -25.27
C LYS A 14 5.36 -19.22 -24.41
N LYS A 15 6.11 -18.49 -23.57
CA LYS A 15 7.06 -19.10 -22.62
C LYS A 15 6.36 -20.02 -21.61
N TYR A 16 5.22 -19.61 -21.08
CA TYR A 16 4.43 -20.44 -20.17
C TYR A 16 3.95 -21.75 -20.83
N VAL A 17 3.48 -21.69 -22.09
CA VAL A 17 3.10 -22.87 -22.87
C VAL A 17 4.29 -23.79 -23.11
N LEU A 18 5.45 -23.24 -23.49
CA LEU A 18 6.67 -24.04 -23.65
C LEU A 18 7.08 -24.74 -22.36
N PHE A 19 7.02 -24.04 -21.23
CA PHE A 19 7.33 -24.59 -19.92
C PHE A 19 6.38 -25.73 -19.51
N THR A 20 5.07 -25.51 -19.63
CA THR A 20 4.05 -26.42 -19.07
C THR A 20 3.62 -27.54 -20.00
N GLU A 21 3.65 -27.33 -21.31
CA GLU A 21 3.13 -28.30 -22.29
C GLU A 21 4.26 -28.99 -23.08
N LYS A 22 5.45 -28.38 -23.14
CA LYS A 22 6.59 -28.92 -23.89
C LYS A 22 7.79 -29.31 -23.02
N ASN A 23 7.63 -29.30 -21.69
CA ASN A 23 8.66 -29.71 -20.72
C ASN A 23 10.01 -28.99 -20.87
N HIS A 24 9.98 -27.71 -21.27
CA HIS A 24 11.16 -26.85 -21.29
C HIS A 24 11.53 -26.42 -19.87
N HIS A 25 12.19 -27.32 -19.13
CA HIS A 25 12.55 -27.10 -17.72
C HIS A 25 13.54 -25.95 -17.51
N ASP A 26 14.23 -25.50 -18.54
CA ASP A 26 15.07 -24.29 -18.54
C ASP A 26 14.28 -23.02 -18.21
N LEU A 27 12.98 -23.00 -18.56
CA LEU A 27 12.07 -21.89 -18.27
C LEU A 27 11.49 -21.92 -16.85
N ALA A 28 11.85 -22.91 -16.02
CA ALA A 28 11.32 -23.05 -14.66
C ALA A 28 11.68 -21.90 -13.71
N THR A 29 12.57 -21.01 -14.14
CA THR A 29 13.01 -19.83 -13.39
C THR A 29 12.72 -18.52 -14.12
N ASP A 30 12.20 -18.58 -15.36
CA ASP A 30 11.95 -17.41 -16.20
C ASP A 30 10.88 -16.51 -15.59
N TYR A 31 11.20 -15.22 -15.48
CA TYR A 31 10.32 -14.24 -14.83
C TYR A 31 8.94 -14.15 -15.50
N LEU A 32 8.87 -14.17 -16.83
CA LEU A 32 7.59 -14.07 -17.54
C LEU A 32 6.73 -15.33 -17.35
N VAL A 33 7.35 -16.49 -17.14
CA VAL A 33 6.62 -17.71 -16.76
C VAL A 33 5.96 -17.54 -15.40
N TYR A 34 6.65 -16.97 -14.42
CA TYR A 34 6.08 -16.69 -13.10
C TYR A 34 4.95 -15.65 -13.15
N VAL A 35 5.09 -14.61 -13.98
CA VAL A 35 3.99 -13.66 -14.23
C VAL A 35 2.73 -14.40 -14.71
N MET A 36 2.87 -15.32 -15.67
CA MET A 36 1.75 -16.11 -16.15
C MET A 36 1.19 -17.07 -15.09
N MET A 37 2.06 -17.71 -14.30
CA MET A 37 1.63 -18.56 -13.19
C MET A 37 0.81 -17.77 -12.16
N MET A 38 1.21 -16.54 -11.84
CA MET A 38 0.47 -15.66 -10.94
C MET A 38 -0.87 -15.22 -11.54
N LEU A 39 -0.93 -14.83 -12.81
CA LEU A 39 -2.20 -14.52 -13.48
C LEU A 39 -3.16 -15.71 -13.49
N ILE A 40 -2.66 -16.91 -13.77
CA ILE A 40 -3.44 -18.15 -13.74
C ILE A 40 -3.90 -18.48 -12.32
N PHE A 41 -3.07 -18.23 -11.31
CA PHE A 41 -3.45 -18.40 -9.91
C PHE A 41 -4.56 -17.42 -9.50
N ILE A 42 -4.52 -16.18 -9.98
CA ILE A 42 -5.52 -15.16 -9.69
C ILE A 42 -6.83 -15.49 -10.44
N TYR A 43 -6.80 -15.55 -11.76
CA TYR A 43 -8.01 -15.59 -12.58
C TYR A 43 -8.48 -17.00 -12.97
N GLY A 44 -7.58 -17.98 -12.96
CA GLY A 44 -7.82 -19.35 -13.42
C GLY A 44 -7.20 -19.61 -14.81
N LYS A 45 -6.81 -20.87 -15.07
CA LYS A 45 -6.14 -21.25 -16.33
C LYS A 45 -7.03 -20.98 -17.55
N ALA A 46 -8.31 -21.32 -17.48
CA ALA A 46 -9.27 -21.12 -18.57
C ALA A 46 -9.40 -19.64 -18.95
N ASP A 47 -9.47 -18.75 -17.95
CA ASP A 47 -9.67 -17.32 -18.15
C ASP A 47 -8.48 -16.61 -18.78
N ILE A 48 -7.30 -17.22 -18.73
CA ILE A 48 -6.09 -16.72 -19.38
C ILE A 48 -5.86 -17.41 -20.73
N MET A 49 -6.01 -18.74 -20.79
CA MET A 49 -5.66 -19.53 -21.97
C MET A 49 -6.74 -19.52 -23.05
N ASN A 50 -8.03 -19.53 -22.70
CA ASN A 50 -9.10 -19.54 -23.70
C ASN A 50 -9.10 -18.27 -24.57
N PRO A 51 -8.94 -17.05 -24.00
CA PRO A 51 -8.74 -15.85 -24.79
C PRO A 51 -7.56 -15.95 -25.77
N TYR A 52 -6.45 -16.54 -25.34
CA TYR A 52 -5.26 -16.72 -26.19
C TYR A 52 -5.48 -17.71 -27.34
N LEU A 53 -6.17 -18.81 -27.09
CA LEU A 53 -6.55 -19.78 -28.11
C LEU A 53 -7.56 -19.17 -29.11
N ALA A 54 -8.44 -18.30 -28.62
CA ALA A 54 -9.41 -17.56 -29.41
C ALA A 54 -8.90 -16.19 -29.89
N ARG A 55 -7.57 -15.98 -29.98
CA ARG A 55 -6.97 -14.69 -30.33
C ARG A 55 -7.45 -14.07 -31.64
N HIS A 56 -7.91 -14.89 -32.58
CA HIS A 56 -8.46 -14.43 -33.87
C HIS A 56 -9.99 -14.19 -33.84
N LYS A 57 -10.66 -14.43 -32.72
CA LYS A 57 -12.13 -14.40 -32.54
C LYS A 57 -12.49 -13.71 -31.21
N ASN A 58 -12.17 -12.42 -31.10
CA ASN A 58 -12.41 -11.56 -29.91
C ASN A 58 -11.66 -11.96 -28.63
N GLY A 59 -10.62 -12.80 -28.71
CA GLY A 59 -9.81 -13.16 -27.56
C GLY A 59 -9.29 -11.96 -26.75
N ALA A 60 -8.95 -10.85 -27.42
CA ALA A 60 -8.41 -9.68 -26.75
C ALA A 60 -9.40 -9.04 -25.77
N ALA A 61 -10.63 -8.83 -26.22
CA ALA A 61 -11.71 -8.29 -25.40
C ALA A 61 -12.10 -9.24 -24.27
N ASN A 62 -12.13 -10.56 -24.55
CA ASN A 62 -12.40 -11.56 -23.52
C ASN A 62 -11.34 -11.58 -22.42
N LEU A 63 -10.06 -11.44 -22.78
CA LEU A 63 -8.99 -11.34 -21.79
C LEU A 63 -9.15 -10.08 -20.94
N LEU A 64 -9.40 -8.93 -21.56
CA LEU A 64 -9.62 -7.68 -20.84
C LEU A 64 -10.76 -7.84 -19.82
N HIS A 65 -11.90 -8.36 -20.27
CA HIS A 65 -13.05 -8.66 -19.41
C HIS A 65 -12.69 -9.59 -18.24
N ASN A 66 -11.91 -10.64 -18.50
CA ASN A 66 -11.48 -11.58 -17.48
C ASN A 66 -10.54 -10.93 -16.45
N LEU A 67 -9.65 -10.03 -16.87
CA LEU A 67 -8.74 -9.31 -15.98
C LEU A 67 -9.44 -8.20 -15.17
N THR A 68 -10.57 -7.68 -15.65
CA THR A 68 -11.38 -6.69 -14.92
C THR A 68 -12.44 -7.32 -14.02
N LYS A 69 -12.65 -8.64 -14.04
CA LYS A 69 -13.76 -9.31 -13.32
C LYS A 69 -13.78 -9.11 -11.80
N TYR A 70 -12.62 -8.79 -11.20
CA TYR A 70 -12.49 -8.49 -9.77
C TYR A 70 -12.43 -6.97 -9.47
N GLY A 71 -12.77 -6.11 -10.43
CA GLY A 71 -12.84 -4.67 -10.23
C GLY A 71 -11.55 -3.89 -10.54
N LEU A 72 -10.58 -4.51 -11.22
CA LEU A 72 -9.44 -3.76 -11.78
C LEU A 72 -9.94 -2.91 -12.96
N SER A 73 -9.54 -1.64 -13.04
CA SER A 73 -9.92 -0.80 -14.17
C SER A 73 -9.21 -1.21 -15.47
N GLU A 74 -9.85 -1.00 -16.61
CA GLU A 74 -9.24 -1.26 -17.92
C GLU A 74 -7.94 -0.47 -18.11
N GLU A 75 -7.88 0.76 -17.60
CA GLU A 75 -6.66 1.57 -17.59
C GLU A 75 -5.50 0.86 -16.89
N LYS A 76 -5.74 0.27 -15.72
CA LYS A 76 -4.72 -0.49 -14.98
C LYS A 76 -4.33 -1.78 -15.70
N VAL A 77 -5.28 -2.46 -16.36
CA VAL A 77 -4.97 -3.63 -17.19
C VAL A 77 -4.09 -3.24 -18.39
N ASN A 78 -4.41 -2.14 -19.06
CA ASN A 78 -3.61 -1.63 -20.18
C ASN A 78 -2.22 -1.16 -19.73
N LYS A 79 -2.12 -0.51 -18.56
CA LYS A 79 -0.83 -0.19 -17.92
C LYS A 79 0.00 -1.45 -17.72
N PHE A 80 -0.58 -2.52 -17.15
CA PHE A 80 0.11 -3.79 -16.95
C PHE A 80 0.65 -4.38 -18.26
N PHE A 81 -0.12 -4.34 -19.35
CA PHE A 81 0.35 -4.80 -20.67
C PHE A 81 1.50 -3.95 -21.22
N ASN A 82 1.47 -2.64 -20.98
CA ASN A 82 2.56 -1.73 -21.35
C ASN A 82 3.81 -2.00 -20.51
N ASP A 83 3.67 -2.22 -19.21
CA ASP A 83 4.79 -2.54 -18.32
C ASP A 83 5.47 -3.87 -18.72
N LEU A 84 4.70 -4.84 -19.23
CA LEU A 84 5.28 -6.06 -19.82
C LEU A 84 6.08 -5.79 -21.10
N ASN A 85 5.63 -4.89 -21.96
CA ASN A 85 6.42 -4.48 -23.13
C ASN A 85 7.71 -3.78 -22.69
N ASN A 86 7.60 -2.85 -21.74
CA ASN A 86 8.75 -2.09 -21.24
C ASN A 86 9.75 -3.00 -20.53
N TYR A 87 9.27 -4.00 -19.80
CA TYR A 87 10.11 -5.05 -19.22
C TYR A 87 10.90 -5.77 -20.31
N LEU A 88 10.23 -6.22 -21.39
CA LEU A 88 10.87 -6.98 -22.46
C LEU A 88 11.89 -6.12 -23.22
N GLU A 89 11.55 -4.87 -23.54
CA GLU A 89 12.46 -3.92 -24.17
C GLU A 89 13.70 -3.69 -23.32
N ARG A 90 13.51 -3.46 -22.01
CA ARG A 90 14.62 -3.25 -21.08
C ARG A 90 15.46 -4.51 -20.89
N ASP A 91 14.85 -5.69 -20.88
CA ASP A 91 15.55 -6.97 -20.77
C ASP A 91 16.43 -7.23 -22.01
N ASN A 92 15.91 -6.95 -23.20
CA ASN A 92 16.69 -7.04 -24.44
C ASN A 92 17.85 -6.04 -24.46
N TYR A 93 17.61 -4.79 -24.07
CA TYR A 93 18.67 -3.78 -23.91
C TYR A 93 19.74 -4.27 -22.91
N ASN A 94 19.31 -4.73 -21.74
CA ASN A 94 20.19 -5.20 -20.68
C ASN A 94 21.10 -6.35 -21.15
N LYS A 95 20.56 -7.30 -21.93
CA LYS A 95 21.35 -8.40 -22.54
C LYS A 95 22.43 -7.91 -23.51
N VAL A 96 22.14 -6.88 -24.30
CA VAL A 96 23.11 -6.30 -25.25
C VAL A 96 24.25 -5.60 -24.50
N TYR A 97 23.95 -4.92 -23.39
CA TYR A 97 24.90 -4.09 -22.65
C TYR A 97 25.43 -4.73 -21.36
N ASN A 98 25.18 -6.02 -21.12
CA ASN A 98 25.54 -6.74 -19.89
C ASN A 98 25.09 -6.03 -18.59
N LEU A 99 23.92 -5.38 -18.65
CA LEU A 99 23.22 -4.85 -17.48
C LEU A 99 22.22 -5.89 -16.98
N TYR A 100 21.84 -5.79 -15.72
CA TYR A 100 20.95 -6.79 -15.11
C TYR A 100 19.68 -6.19 -14.52
N LYS A 101 19.72 -4.96 -14.00
CA LYS A 101 18.58 -4.35 -13.31
C LYS A 101 17.48 -3.93 -14.28
N ASN A 102 16.24 -4.33 -13.98
CA ASN A 102 15.04 -3.97 -14.74
C ASN A 102 13.99 -3.38 -13.78
N PRO A 103 13.68 -2.08 -13.86
CA PRO A 103 12.74 -1.44 -12.93
C PRO A 103 11.31 -2.01 -13.05
N TYR A 104 10.92 -2.50 -14.24
CA TYR A 104 9.61 -3.10 -14.46
C TYR A 104 9.44 -4.46 -13.78
N PHE A 105 10.53 -5.07 -13.30
CA PHE A 105 10.47 -6.30 -12.53
C PHE A 105 9.64 -6.12 -11.25
N LEU A 106 9.86 -5.04 -10.49
CA LEU A 106 9.08 -4.79 -9.28
C LEU A 106 7.67 -4.29 -9.62
N ILE A 107 7.54 -3.39 -10.61
CA ILE A 107 6.25 -2.79 -11.00
C ILE A 107 5.22 -3.87 -11.38
N ILE A 108 5.63 -4.83 -12.20
CA ILE A 108 4.76 -5.94 -12.63
C ILE A 108 4.36 -6.82 -11.42
N LEU A 109 5.26 -7.06 -10.46
CA LEU A 109 4.92 -7.80 -9.24
C LEU A 109 3.90 -7.03 -8.38
N GLU A 110 4.04 -5.71 -8.27
CA GLU A 110 3.09 -4.85 -7.56
C GLU A 110 1.70 -4.88 -8.24
N ASP A 111 1.64 -4.78 -9.57
CA ASP A 111 0.38 -4.89 -10.32
C ASP A 111 -0.29 -6.26 -10.09
N LEU A 112 0.47 -7.36 -10.04
CA LEU A 112 -0.06 -8.70 -9.73
C LEU A 112 -0.57 -8.82 -8.29
N ILE A 113 0.10 -8.17 -7.34
CA ILE A 113 -0.35 -8.10 -5.94
C ILE A 113 -1.67 -7.34 -5.85
N ASP A 114 -1.80 -6.22 -6.56
CA ASP A 114 -3.05 -5.44 -6.65
C ASP A 114 -4.19 -6.28 -7.21
N MET A 115 -3.95 -7.01 -8.31
CA MET A 115 -4.93 -7.91 -8.91
C MET A 115 -5.36 -9.02 -7.94
N PHE A 116 -4.42 -9.63 -7.22
CA PHE A 116 -4.73 -10.65 -6.23
C PHE A 116 -5.49 -10.08 -5.04
N TYR A 117 -5.12 -8.89 -4.56
CA TYR A 117 -5.81 -8.21 -3.48
C TYR A 117 -7.28 -7.96 -3.82
N LEU A 118 -7.57 -7.44 -5.03
CA LEU A 118 -8.92 -7.26 -5.53
C LEU A 118 -9.72 -8.56 -5.58
N LYS A 119 -9.12 -9.67 -6.04
CA LYS A 119 -9.75 -11.00 -5.94
C LYS A 119 -10.17 -11.32 -4.51
N THR A 120 -9.30 -11.06 -3.53
CA THR A 120 -9.59 -11.34 -2.11
C THR A 120 -10.67 -10.44 -1.49
N LEU A 121 -11.11 -9.40 -2.20
CA LEU A 121 -12.27 -8.57 -1.82
C LEU A 121 -13.57 -9.10 -2.43
N CYS A 122 -13.49 -9.77 -3.58
CA CYS A 122 -14.65 -10.32 -4.29
C CYS A 122 -14.97 -11.78 -3.94
N VAL A 123 -13.96 -12.54 -3.55
CA VAL A 123 -14.05 -13.98 -3.30
C VAL A 123 -13.34 -14.30 -1.98
N ASP A 124 -13.89 -15.24 -1.22
CA ASP A 124 -13.22 -15.76 -0.03
C ASP A 124 -12.00 -16.58 -0.45
N VAL A 125 -10.83 -16.22 0.09
CA VAL A 125 -9.54 -16.81 -0.28
C VAL A 125 -8.93 -17.39 0.99
N SER A 126 -8.61 -18.69 0.96
CA SER A 126 -8.13 -19.37 2.16
C SER A 126 -6.75 -18.89 2.59
N LYS A 127 -6.39 -19.09 3.87
CA LYS A 127 -5.04 -18.81 4.36
C LYS A 127 -3.98 -19.62 3.61
N GLU A 128 -4.27 -20.85 3.19
CA GLU A 128 -3.35 -21.62 2.35
C GLU A 128 -3.17 -20.98 0.98
N GLU A 129 -4.23 -20.48 0.35
CA GLU A 129 -4.16 -19.80 -0.94
C GLU A 129 -3.37 -18.49 -0.85
N MET A 130 -3.56 -17.70 0.20
CA MET A 130 -2.74 -16.52 0.47
C MET A 130 -1.26 -16.88 0.62
N LYS A 131 -0.94 -17.97 1.34
CA LYS A 131 0.43 -18.46 1.49
C LYS A 131 1.01 -18.95 0.16
N LYS A 132 0.22 -19.65 -0.66
CA LYS A 132 0.63 -20.11 -1.99
C LYS A 132 0.95 -18.93 -2.90
N PHE A 133 0.10 -17.91 -2.94
CA PHE A 133 0.37 -16.69 -3.73
C PHE A 133 1.64 -15.99 -3.25
N LYS A 134 1.80 -15.79 -1.94
CA LYS A 134 3.00 -15.18 -1.35
C LYS A 134 4.29 -15.92 -1.73
N ASN A 135 4.24 -17.25 -1.86
CA ASN A 135 5.39 -18.06 -2.28
C ASN A 135 5.73 -17.91 -3.77
N LEU A 136 4.81 -17.42 -4.60
CA LEU A 136 5.09 -17.10 -6.01
C LEU A 136 5.83 -15.77 -6.18
N LEU A 137 5.80 -14.89 -5.17
CA LEU A 137 6.49 -13.61 -5.21
C LEU A 137 8.01 -13.79 -5.16
N TYR A 138 8.72 -13.09 -6.04
CA TYR A 138 10.17 -12.97 -5.94
C TYR A 138 10.52 -12.14 -4.71
N SER A 139 11.25 -12.75 -3.77
CA SER A 139 11.76 -12.10 -2.55
C SER A 139 13.01 -12.81 -2.06
N SER A 140 13.77 -12.17 -1.17
CA SER A 140 14.92 -12.82 -0.52
C SER A 140 14.53 -14.09 0.26
N LYS A 141 13.25 -14.21 0.62
CA LYS A 141 12.69 -15.31 1.43
C LYS A 141 12.00 -16.39 0.59
N ASN A 142 12.04 -16.30 -0.74
CA ASN A 142 11.43 -17.31 -1.61
C ASN A 142 12.11 -18.67 -1.38
N SER A 143 11.35 -19.76 -1.30
CA SER A 143 11.91 -21.11 -1.08
C SER A 143 12.79 -21.58 -2.24
N ASN A 144 12.51 -21.14 -3.46
CA ASN A 144 13.28 -21.50 -4.65
C ASN A 144 14.57 -20.64 -4.74
N SER A 145 15.72 -21.32 -4.66
CA SER A 145 17.04 -20.67 -4.70
C SER A 145 17.32 -19.96 -6.01
N ALA A 146 16.81 -20.45 -7.13
CA ALA A 146 16.99 -19.81 -8.43
C ALA A 146 16.16 -18.54 -8.55
N CYS A 147 14.93 -18.54 -8.02
CA CYS A 147 14.11 -17.33 -7.94
C CYS A 147 14.79 -16.25 -7.08
N ARG A 148 15.42 -16.63 -5.95
CA ARG A 148 16.19 -15.68 -5.12
C ARG A 148 17.35 -15.04 -5.90
N LYS A 149 18.14 -15.86 -6.60
CA LYS A 149 19.26 -15.35 -7.43
C LYS A 149 18.79 -14.41 -8.53
N LEU A 150 17.70 -14.75 -9.23
CA LEU A 150 17.13 -13.87 -10.26
C LEU A 150 16.57 -12.58 -9.67
N ASN A 151 15.92 -12.65 -8.51
CA ASN A 151 15.46 -11.46 -7.82
C ASN A 151 16.64 -10.52 -7.48
N GLU A 152 17.71 -11.05 -6.90
CA GLU A 152 18.92 -10.27 -6.61
C GLU A 152 19.55 -9.67 -7.87
N LEU A 153 19.52 -10.40 -8.99
CA LEU A 153 20.12 -9.97 -10.24
C LEU A 153 19.30 -8.87 -10.94
N TYR A 154 17.99 -9.07 -11.08
CA TYR A 154 17.12 -8.24 -11.90
C TYR A 154 16.36 -7.15 -11.13
N ASN A 155 16.06 -7.38 -9.85
CA ASN A 155 15.25 -6.45 -9.06
C ASN A 155 16.11 -5.32 -8.48
N THR A 156 15.61 -4.09 -8.53
CA THR A 156 16.24 -2.92 -7.89
C THR A 156 16.06 -2.92 -6.38
N ASN A 157 14.98 -3.54 -5.88
CA ASN A 157 14.68 -3.72 -4.46
C ASN A 157 14.23 -5.18 -4.20
N PRO A 158 15.15 -6.09 -3.82
CA PRO A 158 14.85 -7.51 -3.70
C PRO A 158 13.68 -7.87 -2.77
N ASP A 159 13.40 -7.07 -1.73
CA ASP A 159 12.27 -7.32 -0.83
C ASP A 159 11.05 -6.43 -1.10
N GLY A 160 11.10 -5.59 -2.13
CA GLY A 160 10.05 -4.64 -2.48
C GLY A 160 8.67 -5.28 -2.61
N ALA A 161 8.57 -6.38 -3.37
CA ALA A 161 7.30 -7.08 -3.58
C ALA A 161 6.73 -7.67 -2.26
N LEU A 162 7.59 -8.16 -1.37
CA LEU A 162 7.16 -8.72 -0.09
C LEU A 162 6.68 -7.62 0.87
N VAL A 163 7.38 -6.48 0.89
CA VAL A 163 6.98 -5.29 1.65
C VAL A 163 5.65 -4.75 1.12
N TYR A 164 5.51 -4.61 -0.19
CA TYR A 164 4.27 -4.16 -0.83
C TYR A 164 3.09 -5.08 -0.53
N TYR A 165 3.27 -6.40 -0.70
CA TYR A 165 2.28 -7.41 -0.31
C TYR A 165 1.89 -7.25 1.16
N SER A 166 2.88 -7.16 2.05
CA SER A 166 2.61 -7.04 3.49
C SER A 166 1.84 -5.76 3.80
N ASN A 167 2.14 -4.64 3.13
CA ASN A 167 1.43 -3.37 3.28
C ASN A 167 0.00 -3.42 2.76
N ILE A 168 -0.26 -4.11 1.65
CA ILE A 168 -1.63 -4.23 1.11
C ILE A 168 -2.48 -5.16 1.97
N PHE A 169 -1.93 -6.28 2.42
CA PHE A 169 -2.70 -7.27 3.17
C PHE A 169 -2.74 -6.99 4.67
N SER A 170 -1.80 -6.24 5.24
CA SER A 170 -1.94 -5.69 6.59
C SER A 170 -3.02 -4.60 6.65
N ARG A 171 -3.36 -3.96 5.51
CA ARG A 171 -4.57 -3.13 5.44
C ARG A 171 -5.86 -3.91 5.67
N LYS A 172 -5.88 -5.25 5.64
CA LYS A 172 -7.05 -6.03 6.12
C LYS A 172 -7.22 -5.99 7.63
N ASP A 173 -6.13 -5.83 8.39
CA ASP A 173 -6.19 -5.52 9.84
C ASP A 173 -6.52 -4.03 10.09
N TYR A 174 -6.41 -3.20 9.05
CA TYR A 174 -7.06 -1.90 8.96
C TYR A 174 -8.39 -2.05 8.21
N ALA A 175 -9.31 -2.88 8.70
CA ALA A 175 -10.73 -2.65 8.47
C ALA A 175 -11.01 -1.19 8.83
N LEU A 176 -11.02 -0.31 7.83
CA LEU A 176 -11.30 1.12 7.93
C LEU A 176 -10.79 1.77 9.23
N MET A 177 -9.47 1.93 9.40
CA MET A 177 -9.05 3.28 9.75
C MET A 177 -9.08 4.10 8.46
N MET A 178 -10.30 4.36 7.96
CA MET A 178 -10.56 5.71 7.50
C MET A 178 -10.29 6.57 8.71
N ILE A 179 -9.05 6.99 8.90
CA ILE A 179 -8.81 8.23 9.61
C ILE A 179 -9.45 9.23 8.66
N PRO A 180 -10.64 9.80 8.96
CA PRO A 180 -11.13 10.90 8.16
C PRO A 180 -9.96 11.87 8.08
N LYS A 181 -9.59 12.33 6.88
CA LYS A 181 -8.58 13.37 6.77
C LYS A 181 -9.06 14.50 7.67
N LYS A 182 -8.41 14.62 8.82
CA LYS A 182 -8.78 15.62 9.80
C LYS A 182 -8.12 16.88 9.25
N ASP A 183 -8.88 17.65 8.48
CA ASP A 183 -8.37 18.83 7.77
C ASP A 183 -7.80 19.94 8.69
N LYS A 184 -7.78 19.70 10.02
CA LYS A 184 -7.35 20.63 11.06
C LYS A 184 -6.34 20.03 12.06
N ILE A 185 -5.54 19.02 11.70
CA ILE A 185 -4.47 18.55 12.61
C ILE A 185 -3.41 19.65 12.75
N LEU A 186 -3.14 20.08 13.99
CA LEU A 186 -2.04 20.98 14.32
C LEU A 186 -0.70 20.22 14.29
N ASP A 187 0.41 20.93 14.23
CA ASP A 187 1.72 20.28 14.31
C ASP A 187 1.86 19.42 15.57
N MET A 188 2.45 18.23 15.43
CA MET A 188 2.58 17.27 16.54
C MET A 188 3.36 17.84 17.73
N SER A 189 4.26 18.81 17.51
CA SER A 189 4.94 19.54 18.59
C SER A 189 3.98 20.28 19.51
N VAL A 190 2.84 20.75 18.99
CA VAL A 190 1.79 21.41 19.78
C VAL A 190 1.14 20.39 20.71
N TYR A 191 0.73 19.23 20.20
CA TYR A 191 0.09 18.18 21.00
C TYR A 191 1.03 17.59 22.07
N LYS A 192 2.31 17.43 21.73
CA LYS A 192 3.34 16.96 22.66
C LYS A 192 3.51 17.88 23.88
N LEU A 193 3.30 19.20 23.77
CA LEU A 193 3.31 20.10 24.94
C LEU A 193 2.19 19.78 25.94
N PHE A 194 1.10 19.17 25.48
CA PHE A 194 -0.03 18.76 26.31
C PHE A 194 -0.02 17.25 26.60
N ASN A 195 1.13 16.60 26.41
CA ASN A 195 1.33 15.17 26.63
C ASN A 195 0.37 14.27 25.81
N LEU A 196 -0.10 14.76 24.66
CA LEU A 196 -0.90 14.00 23.70
C LEU A 196 0.02 13.38 22.66
N SER A 197 -0.07 12.07 22.51
CA SER A 197 0.71 11.32 21.52
C SER A 197 -0.03 11.19 20.20
N GLU A 198 0.70 10.79 19.16
CA GLU A 198 0.12 10.53 17.83
C GLU A 198 -1.00 9.48 17.90
N THR A 199 -0.84 8.46 18.75
CA THR A 199 -1.86 7.42 18.92
C THR A 199 -3.12 7.93 19.61
N ASP A 200 -3.02 8.97 20.45
CA ASP A 200 -4.17 9.60 21.09
C ASP A 200 -4.95 10.47 20.09
N ILE A 201 -4.24 11.25 19.28
CA ILE A 201 -4.84 12.12 18.25
C ILE A 201 -5.53 11.31 17.14
N VAL A 202 -5.01 10.12 16.82
CA VAL A 202 -5.61 9.21 15.84
C VAL A 202 -6.91 8.58 16.36
N LYS A 203 -7.03 8.33 17.67
CA LYS A 203 -8.20 7.65 18.28
C LYS A 203 -9.42 8.56 18.51
N VAL A 204 -9.23 9.87 18.63
CA VAL A 204 -10.37 10.81 18.84
C VAL A 204 -11.13 11.07 17.54
N ASN A 205 -12.41 11.44 17.60
CA ASN A 205 -13.18 11.84 16.41
C ASN A 205 -12.89 13.31 15.99
N ASN A 206 -13.48 13.80 14.90
CA ASN A 206 -13.22 15.16 14.38
C ASN A 206 -13.78 16.28 15.26
N ALA A 207 -14.95 16.10 15.85
CA ALA A 207 -15.56 17.09 16.74
C ALA A 207 -14.70 17.27 18.00
N THR A 208 -14.29 16.15 18.60
CA THR A 208 -13.37 16.15 19.75
C THR A 208 -12.00 16.73 19.39
N LEU A 209 -11.48 16.47 18.19
CA LEU A 209 -10.22 17.12 17.75
C LEU A 209 -10.37 18.64 17.61
N GLU A 210 -11.50 19.11 17.09
CA GLU A 210 -11.77 20.55 16.97
C GLU A 210 -11.90 21.21 18.35
N GLU A 211 -12.55 20.56 19.31
CA GLU A 211 -12.59 20.99 20.71
C GLU A 211 -11.20 21.04 21.34
N ILE A 212 -10.37 20.01 21.12
CA ILE A 212 -8.97 19.98 21.57
C ILE A 212 -8.20 21.16 21.00
N ASN A 213 -8.28 21.37 19.67
CA ASN A 213 -7.60 22.45 19.00
C ASN A 213 -8.06 23.82 19.51
N ASN A 214 -9.37 24.02 19.66
CA ASN A 214 -9.93 25.26 20.21
C ASN A 214 -9.50 25.47 21.66
N GLY A 215 -9.42 24.41 22.47
CA GLY A 215 -8.87 24.44 23.82
C GLY A 215 -7.40 24.89 23.84
N ILE A 216 -6.58 24.38 22.93
CA ILE A 216 -5.18 24.79 22.78
C ILE A 216 -5.07 26.26 22.36
N TYR A 217 -5.84 26.69 21.37
CA TYR A 217 -5.89 28.09 20.94
C TYR A 217 -6.33 29.02 22.09
N ASN A 218 -7.35 28.63 22.86
CA ASN A 218 -7.83 29.37 24.01
C ASN A 218 -6.80 29.42 25.16
N TYR A 219 -6.06 28.33 25.40
CA TYR A 219 -4.96 28.30 26.37
C TYR A 219 -3.91 29.36 26.06
N PHE A 220 -3.62 29.58 24.78
CA PHE A 220 -2.70 30.64 24.34
C PHE A 220 -3.36 32.01 24.15
N HIS A 221 -4.65 32.14 24.45
CA HIS A 221 -5.48 33.32 24.18
C HIS A 221 -5.42 33.78 22.71
N ILE A 222 -5.44 32.83 21.78
CA ILE A 222 -5.38 33.07 20.33
C ILE A 222 -6.75 32.76 19.74
N ASN A 223 -7.31 33.68 18.96
CA ASN A 223 -8.52 33.40 18.17
C ASN A 223 -8.14 32.47 16.99
N PRO A 224 -8.72 31.26 16.88
CA PRO A 224 -8.38 30.30 15.83
C PRO A 224 -8.70 30.78 14.40
N ILE A 225 -9.63 31.73 14.23
CA ILE A 225 -10.02 32.31 12.92
C ILE A 225 -9.23 33.60 12.63
N GLY A 226 -8.37 34.04 13.55
CA GLY A 226 -7.61 35.27 13.43
C GLY A 226 -6.49 35.20 12.37
N ILE A 227 -6.12 36.36 11.83
CA ILE A 227 -5.00 36.48 10.87
C ILE A 227 -3.72 35.89 11.50
N ARG A 228 -3.11 34.93 10.77
CA ARG A 228 -1.89 34.21 11.15
C ARG A 228 -1.98 33.52 12.51
N ALA A 229 -3.17 33.02 12.89
CA ALA A 229 -3.38 32.32 14.16
C ALA A 229 -2.41 31.14 14.37
N TYR A 230 -2.14 30.37 13.32
CA TYR A 230 -1.19 29.25 13.35
C TYR A 230 0.25 29.70 13.64
N ASP A 231 0.75 30.74 12.97
CA ASP A 231 2.09 31.26 13.22
C ASP A 231 2.26 31.76 14.67
N LYS A 232 1.22 32.42 15.21
CA LYS A 232 1.20 32.90 16.59
C LYS A 232 1.23 31.73 17.58
N LEU A 233 0.49 30.66 17.28
CA LEU A 233 0.49 29.43 18.07
C LEU A 233 1.87 28.78 18.07
N MET A 234 2.47 28.57 16.90
CA MET A 234 3.81 27.97 16.79
C MET A 234 4.89 28.81 17.47
N ALA A 235 4.79 30.14 17.42
CA ALA A 235 5.72 31.02 18.15
C ALA A 235 5.63 30.83 19.69
N LYS A 236 4.42 30.63 20.22
CA LYS A 236 4.20 30.35 21.66
C LYS A 236 4.67 28.94 22.05
N VAL A 237 4.37 27.96 21.20
CA VAL A 237 4.78 26.55 21.35
C VAL A 237 6.30 26.45 21.37
N ASN A 238 6.98 27.06 20.40
CA ASN A 238 8.44 27.08 20.33
C ASN A 238 9.09 27.82 21.50
N LYS A 239 8.46 28.89 22.00
CA LYS A 239 8.93 29.60 23.20
C LYS A 239 8.87 28.71 24.45
N LEU A 240 7.82 27.89 24.58
CA LEU A 240 7.64 26.95 25.69
C LEU A 240 8.52 25.71 25.58
N SER A 241 8.65 25.12 24.39
CA SER A 241 9.51 23.96 24.16
C SER A 241 10.99 24.26 24.42
N ASN A 242 11.41 25.51 24.19
CA ASN A 242 12.79 25.97 24.40
C ASN A 242 13.05 26.52 25.81
N THR A 243 12.02 26.69 26.65
CA THR A 243 12.23 27.08 28.05
C THR A 243 12.51 25.83 28.90
N LYS A 244 13.76 25.36 28.87
CA LYS A 244 14.29 24.46 29.91
C LYS A 244 14.20 25.18 31.26
N TYR A 245 13.20 24.81 32.06
CA TYR A 245 12.95 25.18 33.46
C TYR A 245 12.95 26.68 33.80
N ARG A 246 11.75 27.24 34.04
CA ARG A 246 11.45 28.12 35.18
C ARG A 246 9.98 27.94 35.55
N LEU A 247 9.71 26.99 36.45
CA LEU A 247 8.50 27.00 37.27
C LEU A 247 8.63 28.19 38.24
N ALA A 248 8.07 29.33 37.84
CA ALA A 248 7.80 30.46 38.72
C ALA A 248 6.80 31.39 38.00
N ASP A 249 5.50 31.08 38.13
CA ASP A 249 4.51 32.03 38.64
C ASP A 249 3.13 31.36 38.71
N ASN A 250 2.51 31.51 39.89
CA ASN A 250 1.41 30.72 40.47
C ASN A 250 0.02 30.86 39.80
N SER A 251 -0.07 30.93 38.47
CA SER A 251 -1.35 30.89 37.75
C SER A 251 -1.40 29.86 36.61
N GLY A 252 -0.26 29.48 36.03
CA GLY A 252 -0.22 28.55 34.89
C GLY A 252 -0.37 27.07 35.26
N SER A 253 0.16 26.65 36.40
CA SER A 253 0.13 25.26 36.87
C SER A 253 -1.26 24.83 37.33
N ILE A 254 -2.05 25.73 37.93
CA ILE A 254 -3.43 25.46 38.33
C ILE A 254 -4.30 25.23 37.09
N ASN A 255 -4.10 26.03 36.03
CA ASN A 255 -4.82 25.84 34.76
C ASN A 255 -4.37 24.59 34.01
N LEU A 256 -3.08 24.21 34.06
CA LEU A 256 -2.60 22.97 33.46
C LEU A 256 -3.14 21.73 34.18
N ILE A 257 -3.25 21.77 35.51
CA ILE A 257 -3.85 20.68 36.30
C ILE A 257 -5.36 20.63 36.09
N MET A 258 -6.06 21.78 36.02
CA MET A 258 -7.48 21.82 35.66
C MET A 258 -7.74 21.32 34.24
N PHE A 259 -6.84 21.63 33.29
CA PHE A 259 -6.91 21.11 31.92
C PHE A 259 -6.66 19.61 31.87
N ALA A 260 -5.65 19.11 32.58
CA ALA A 260 -5.36 17.67 32.67
C ALA A 260 -6.49 16.88 33.34
N SER A 261 -7.16 17.45 34.34
CA SER A 261 -8.30 16.81 35.01
C SER A 261 -9.58 16.86 34.18
N PHE A 262 -9.84 17.95 33.45
CA PHE A 262 -10.97 18.04 32.52
C PHE A 262 -10.79 17.09 31.32
N PHE A 263 -9.58 17.02 30.73
CA PHE A 263 -9.29 16.11 29.62
C PHE A 263 -9.19 14.65 30.06
N GLY A 264 -8.64 14.37 31.24
CA GLY A 264 -8.67 13.03 31.82
C GLY A 264 -10.11 12.52 31.96
N PHE A 265 -11.03 13.38 32.40
CA PHE A 265 -12.44 13.04 32.53
C PHE A 265 -13.12 12.78 31.17
N VAL A 266 -12.87 13.63 30.16
CA VAL A 266 -13.42 13.46 28.80
C VAL A 266 -12.88 12.21 28.11
N ILE A 267 -11.59 11.90 28.28
CA ILE A 267 -10.97 10.69 27.73
C ILE A 267 -11.55 9.44 28.39
N ILE A 268 -11.71 9.44 29.72
CA ILE A 268 -12.31 8.30 30.45
C ILE A 268 -13.78 8.10 30.05
N LEU A 269 -14.56 9.17 29.88
CA LEU A 269 -15.94 9.12 29.39
C LEU A 269 -16.03 8.59 27.96
N GLY A 270 -15.16 9.04 27.06
CA GLY A 270 -15.10 8.55 25.68
C GLY A 270 -14.75 7.06 25.59
N ILE A 271 -13.81 6.59 26.43
CA ILE A 271 -13.44 5.17 26.52
C ILE A 271 -14.58 4.33 27.12
N THR A 272 -15.24 4.81 28.18
CA THR A 272 -16.35 4.07 28.82
C THR A 272 -17.60 3.99 27.95
N ILE A 273 -17.97 5.06 27.25
CA ILE A 273 -19.09 5.05 26.30
C ILE A 273 -18.75 4.17 25.08
N GLY A 274 -17.51 4.24 24.58
CA GLY A 274 -17.04 3.38 23.50
C GLY A 274 -17.01 1.89 23.85
N LEU A 275 -16.75 1.54 25.12
CA LEU A 275 -16.80 0.15 25.62
C LEU A 275 -18.23 -0.36 25.87
N MET A 276 -19.22 0.52 26.11
CA MET A 276 -20.63 0.12 26.29
C MET A 276 -21.41 -0.02 24.97
N LEU A 277 -20.88 0.52 23.86
CA LEU A 277 -21.49 0.46 22.53
C LEU A 277 -20.89 -0.63 21.64
N VAL A 278 -20.04 -1.50 22.19
CA VAL A 278 -19.50 -2.74 21.60
C VAL A 278 -20.09 -3.93 22.34
#